data_AF-A0A7K9VL91-F1
#
_entry.id   AF-A0A7K9VL91-F1
#
_cell.length_a   1.000
_cell.length_b   1.000
_cell.length_c   1.000
_cell.angle_alpha   90.00
_cell.angle_beta   90.00
_cell.angle_gamma   90.00
#
_symmetry.space_group_name_H-M   'P 1'
#
loop_
_entity.id
_entity.type
_entity.pdbx_description
1 polymer ?
#
loop_
_entity_poly.entity_id
_entity_poly.type
_entity_poly.pdbx_seq_one_letter_code
_entity_poly.pdbx_strand_id
1 'polypeptide(L)'
;KVIKFLGDEQDQITFVTRAVRVVDLITNLDMAAFQSHSGLSIFIYRLEHEVDLCRRECPFVIKPKVQRPAAATVPEGEEMETDMEVTDVAMESSPGPSTAATEPAAVPSTSSATALDEGTAVAPPRPPTLTPCPPKKPPTVATGVQCIPQRAALLKSMLNFLKKAIQDPAFSDGIRHVMDGSLPTSLKHIISNAEYYGPSLFLLATEVVTVFVFQEPSLLSSLQDNGLTDVMLHALLIKDVPATREVLGSLPNVFSALCLNARGLQSFVQCQPFERLFKVLLSPDYLPAMRRRRSSDPLGE
;
A
#
# COMPACT_ATOMS: atom_id res chain seq x y z
N LYS A 1 -16.13 -15.52 25.83
CA LYS A 1 -15.81 -14.96 27.17
C LYS A 1 -14.33 -14.58 27.29
N VAL A 2 -13.39 -15.52 27.06
CA VAL A 2 -11.93 -15.26 27.12
C VAL A 2 -11.49 -14.08 26.25
N ILE A 3 -11.92 -14.01 24.99
CA ILE A 3 -11.52 -12.93 24.08
C ILE A 3 -12.03 -11.54 24.54
N LYS A 4 -13.15 -11.50 25.26
CA LYS A 4 -13.72 -10.27 25.82
C LYS A 4 -12.95 -9.77 27.05
N PHE A 5 -12.11 -10.59 27.67
CA PHE A 5 -11.41 -10.23 28.90
C PHE A 5 -10.21 -9.34 28.58
N LEU A 6 -10.33 -8.02 28.80
CA LEU A 6 -9.37 -6.97 28.42
C LEU A 6 -8.17 -6.86 29.37
N GLY A 7 -7.69 -8.00 29.84
CA GLY A 7 -6.48 -8.06 30.66
C GLY A 7 -5.22 -7.69 29.88
N ASP A 8 -4.39 -6.81 30.46
CA ASP A 8 -3.17 -6.28 29.85
C ASP A 8 -1.89 -6.99 30.32
N GLU A 9 -2.00 -7.94 31.24
CA GLU A 9 -0.85 -8.77 31.65
C GLU A 9 -0.41 -9.68 30.49
N GLN A 10 0.90 -9.84 30.31
CA GLN A 10 1.47 -10.59 29.18
C GLN A 10 0.96 -12.04 29.12
N ASP A 11 0.74 -12.68 30.28
CA ASP A 11 0.19 -14.04 30.36
C ASP A 11 -1.26 -14.10 29.89
N GLN A 12 -2.04 -13.07 30.21
CA GLN A 12 -3.44 -12.95 29.77
C GLN A 12 -3.51 -12.74 28.26
N ILE A 13 -2.64 -11.90 27.68
CA ILE A 13 -2.52 -11.71 26.22
C ILE A 13 -2.13 -13.03 25.54
N THR A 14 -1.20 -13.77 26.12
CA THR A 14 -0.77 -15.09 25.60
C THR A 14 -1.92 -16.10 25.62
N PHE A 15 -2.69 -16.12 26.71
CA PHE A 15 -3.87 -16.97 26.83
C PHE A 15 -4.93 -16.62 25.79
N VAL A 16 -5.23 -15.33 25.61
CA VAL A 16 -6.17 -14.86 24.57
C VAL A 16 -5.66 -15.22 23.17
N THR A 17 -4.35 -15.12 22.92
CA THR A 17 -3.75 -15.51 21.63
C THR A 17 -3.99 -17.00 21.33
N ARG A 18 -3.81 -17.87 22.33
CA ARG A 18 -4.10 -19.31 22.17
C ARG A 18 -5.59 -19.55 21.93
N ALA A 19 -6.47 -18.87 22.66
CA ALA A 19 -7.91 -18.98 22.47
C ALA A 19 -8.34 -18.55 21.05
N VAL A 20 -7.78 -17.47 20.52
CA VAL A 20 -8.04 -17.02 19.13
C VAL A 20 -7.66 -18.08 18.12
N ARG A 21 -6.51 -18.75 18.28
CA ARG A 21 -6.09 -19.84 17.39
C ARG A 21 -7.00 -21.06 17.48
N VAL A 22 -7.44 -21.42 18.68
CA VAL A 22 -8.41 -22.51 18.88
C VAL A 22 -9.74 -22.17 18.21
N VAL A 23 -10.21 -20.93 18.34
CA VAL A 23 -11.43 -20.46 17.67
C VAL A 23 -11.26 -20.49 16.16
N ASP A 24 -10.14 -20.01 15.60
CA ASP A 24 -9.82 -20.07 14.15
C ASP A 24 -9.84 -21.52 13.62
N LEU A 25 -9.43 -22.50 14.43
CA LEU A 25 -9.54 -23.91 14.07
C LEU A 25 -11.00 -24.41 14.10
N ILE A 26 -11.75 -24.08 15.16
CA ILE A 26 -13.15 -24.50 15.33
C ILE A 26 -14.08 -23.83 14.31
N THR A 27 -13.80 -22.60 13.89
CA THR A 27 -14.62 -21.92 12.86
C THR A 27 -14.61 -22.62 11.53
N ASN A 28 -13.56 -23.40 11.22
CA ASN A 28 -13.56 -24.25 10.02
C ASN A 28 -14.49 -25.48 10.16
N LEU A 29 -14.91 -25.83 11.39
CA LEU A 29 -15.77 -26.97 11.67
C LEU A 29 -17.24 -26.55 11.86
N ASP A 30 -17.48 -25.46 12.58
CA ASP A 30 -18.84 -24.97 12.87
C ASP A 30 -18.91 -23.45 12.80
N MET A 31 -19.16 -22.99 11.58
CA MET A 31 -19.27 -21.57 11.27
C MET A 31 -20.53 -20.93 11.87
N ALA A 32 -21.65 -21.66 11.84
CA ALA A 32 -22.94 -21.16 12.30
C ALA A 32 -22.92 -20.87 13.81
N ALA A 33 -22.30 -21.77 14.59
CA ALA A 33 -22.11 -21.54 16.02
C ALA A 33 -21.29 -20.27 16.30
N PHE A 34 -20.21 -20.03 15.55
CA PHE A 34 -19.40 -18.83 15.72
C PHE A 34 -20.18 -17.54 15.45
N GLN A 35 -20.99 -17.51 14.38
CA GLN A 35 -21.82 -16.36 14.06
C GLN A 35 -22.92 -16.13 15.10
N SER A 36 -23.58 -17.21 15.57
CA SER A 36 -24.62 -17.14 16.61
C SER A 36 -24.13 -16.49 17.92
N HIS A 37 -22.82 -16.55 18.17
CA HIS A 37 -22.17 -15.95 19.33
C HIS A 37 -21.58 -14.56 19.08
N SER A 38 -21.91 -13.92 17.95
CA SER A 38 -21.34 -12.63 17.54
C SER A 38 -19.81 -12.66 17.48
N GLY A 39 -19.25 -13.80 17.08
CA GLY A 39 -17.81 -14.06 17.15
C GLY A 39 -16.96 -13.00 16.43
N LEU A 40 -17.41 -12.57 15.24
CA LEU A 40 -16.71 -11.57 14.44
C LEU A 40 -16.61 -10.22 15.19
N SER A 41 -17.72 -9.70 15.70
CA SER A 41 -17.74 -8.45 16.47
C SER A 41 -16.84 -8.50 17.71
N ILE A 42 -16.80 -9.66 18.39
CA ILE A 42 -15.92 -9.87 19.56
C ILE A 42 -14.44 -9.79 19.16
N PHE A 43 -14.07 -10.37 18.02
CA PHE A 43 -12.70 -10.30 17.51
C PHE A 43 -12.31 -8.87 17.16
N ILE A 44 -13.20 -8.13 16.49
CA ILE A 44 -12.96 -6.75 16.08
C ILE A 44 -12.82 -5.83 17.28
N TYR A 45 -13.72 -5.92 18.25
CA TYR A 45 -13.64 -5.13 19.48
C TYR A 45 -12.34 -5.38 20.24
N ARG A 46 -11.89 -6.64 20.29
CA ARG A 46 -10.61 -6.96 20.94
C ARG A 46 -9.42 -6.46 20.13
N LEU A 47 -9.44 -6.58 18.80
CA LEU A 47 -8.38 -6.04 17.94
C LEU A 47 -8.26 -4.53 18.12
N GLU A 48 -9.39 -3.82 18.11
CA GLU A 48 -9.45 -2.38 18.36
C GLU A 48 -8.84 -2.02 19.71
N HIS A 49 -9.22 -2.71 20.78
CA HIS A 49 -8.65 -2.48 22.12
C HIS A 49 -7.12 -2.61 22.14
N GLU A 50 -6.56 -3.66 21.54
CA GLU A 50 -5.10 -3.84 21.49
C GLU A 50 -4.40 -2.75 20.67
N VAL A 51 -5.03 -2.30 19.59
CA VAL A 51 -4.51 -1.20 18.76
C VAL A 51 -4.62 0.13 19.51
N ASP A 52 -5.66 0.35 20.32
CA ASP A 52 -5.79 1.54 21.17
C ASP A 52 -4.69 1.64 22.23
N LEU A 53 -4.32 0.51 22.84
CA LEU A 53 -3.15 0.47 23.72
C LEU A 53 -1.87 0.85 22.95
N CYS A 54 -1.70 0.33 21.74
CA CYS A 54 -0.58 0.68 20.89
C CYS A 54 -0.58 2.15 20.44
N ARG A 55 -1.76 2.77 20.26
CA ARG A 55 -1.89 4.20 19.93
C ARG A 55 -1.37 5.10 21.05
N ARG A 56 -1.48 4.67 22.31
CA ARG A 56 -0.93 5.41 23.45
C ARG A 56 0.60 5.39 23.45
N GLU A 57 1.19 4.27 23.04
CA GLU A 57 2.65 4.11 22.94
C GLU A 57 3.22 4.78 21.67
N CYS A 58 2.51 4.67 20.55
CA CYS A 58 2.90 5.22 19.26
C CYS A 58 1.69 5.95 18.61
N PRO A 59 1.50 7.26 18.87
CA PRO A 59 0.31 8.00 18.44
C PRO A 59 0.33 8.41 16.96
N PHE A 60 1.43 8.16 16.24
CA PHE A 60 1.57 8.57 14.85
C PHE A 60 0.55 7.87 13.95
N VAL A 61 -0.06 8.63 13.03
CA VAL A 61 -0.88 8.12 11.93
C VAL A 61 -0.57 8.97 10.72
N ILE A 62 -0.39 8.32 9.56
CA ILE A 62 -0.16 9.02 8.30
C ILE A 62 -1.39 9.90 8.00
N LYS A 63 -1.14 11.15 7.63
CA LYS A 63 -2.15 12.09 7.13
C LYS A 63 -1.81 12.43 5.66
N PRO A 64 -2.37 11.68 4.69
CA PRO A 64 -2.06 11.89 3.29
C PRO A 64 -2.42 13.32 2.86
N LYS A 65 -1.50 13.98 2.15
CA LYS A 65 -1.76 15.27 1.51
C LYS A 65 -2.28 15.02 0.10
N VAL A 66 -3.46 14.41 -0.03
CA VAL A 66 -4.08 14.27 -1.36
C VAL A 66 -4.83 15.56 -1.66
N GLN A 67 -4.36 16.29 -2.66
CA GLN A 67 -5.06 17.45 -3.20
C GLN A 67 -6.27 16.93 -3.98
N ARG A 68 -7.39 16.72 -3.26
CA ARG A 68 -8.65 16.31 -3.87
C ARG A 68 -9.10 17.46 -4.78
N PRO A 69 -9.21 17.29 -6.11
CA PRO A 69 -9.90 18.26 -6.94
C PRO A 69 -11.31 18.38 -6.37
N ALA A 70 -11.77 19.60 -6.10
CA ALA A 70 -13.15 19.82 -5.67
C ALA A 70 -14.08 19.14 -6.68
N ALA A 71 -15.04 18.35 -6.18
CA ALA A 71 -16.01 17.67 -7.02
C ALA A 71 -16.70 18.71 -7.91
N ALA A 72 -16.41 18.67 -9.21
CA ALA A 72 -17.29 19.28 -10.19
C ALA A 72 -18.58 18.46 -10.13
N THR A 73 -19.66 19.08 -9.65
CA THR A 73 -21.02 18.61 -9.83
C THR A 73 -21.26 18.45 -11.33
N VAL A 74 -21.19 17.21 -11.83
CA VAL A 74 -21.70 16.87 -13.15
C VAL A 74 -23.17 16.49 -12.92
N PRO A 75 -24.14 17.18 -13.56
CA PRO A 75 -25.52 16.74 -13.51
C PRO A 75 -25.64 15.41 -14.26
N GLU A 76 -26.18 14.40 -13.58
CA GLU A 76 -26.72 13.20 -14.23
C GLU A 76 -27.92 13.61 -15.11
N GLY A 77 -27.93 13.11 -16.34
CA GLY A 77 -29.08 13.19 -17.23
C GLY A 77 -28.65 13.34 -18.69
N GLU A 78 -28.59 12.22 -19.40
CA GLU A 78 -29.22 12.03 -20.71
C GLU A 78 -28.87 10.63 -21.24
N GLU A 79 -29.87 9.75 -21.17
CA GLU A 79 -29.92 8.48 -21.89
C GLU A 79 -30.07 8.81 -23.38
N MET A 80 -29.15 8.34 -24.22
CA MET A 80 -29.36 8.34 -25.67
C MET A 80 -29.13 6.93 -26.20
N GLU A 81 -30.24 6.30 -26.58
CA GLU A 81 -30.30 5.08 -27.36
C GLU A 81 -29.55 5.27 -28.68
N THR A 82 -28.71 4.30 -29.04
CA THR A 82 -28.20 4.17 -30.41
C THR A 82 -28.58 2.78 -30.93
N ASP A 83 -29.61 2.77 -31.77
CA ASP A 83 -29.85 1.73 -32.76
C ASP A 83 -29.29 2.20 -34.12
N MET A 84 -29.08 1.23 -35.02
CA MET A 84 -28.89 1.34 -36.48
C MET A 84 -27.50 0.97 -37.08
N GLU A 85 -27.46 -0.31 -37.48
CA GLU A 85 -27.05 -0.90 -38.77
C GLU A 85 -25.66 -0.68 -39.43
N VAL A 86 -24.95 -1.82 -39.53
CA VAL A 86 -24.18 -2.42 -40.63
C VAL A 86 -23.87 -1.57 -41.88
N THR A 87 -22.57 -1.41 -42.17
CA THR A 87 -22.03 -1.51 -43.55
C THR A 87 -20.64 -2.12 -43.56
N ASP A 88 -20.50 -3.19 -44.36
CA ASP A 88 -19.28 -3.88 -44.77
C ASP A 88 -18.18 -2.97 -45.34
N VAL A 89 -16.91 -3.24 -44.99
CA VAL A 89 -15.80 -3.08 -45.96
C VAL A 89 -14.67 -4.10 -45.73
N ALA A 90 -14.59 -5.01 -46.69
CA ALA A 90 -13.46 -5.75 -47.28
C ALA A 90 -12.09 -5.90 -46.58
N MET A 91 -11.63 -7.15 -46.65
CA MET A 91 -10.35 -7.74 -46.30
C MET A 91 -9.34 -7.61 -47.45
N GLU A 92 -8.08 -7.22 -47.21
CA GLU A 92 -6.93 -7.81 -47.93
C GLU A 92 -5.55 -7.52 -47.29
N SER A 93 -4.92 -8.61 -46.86
CA SER A 93 -3.51 -9.07 -46.99
C SER A 93 -2.30 -8.12 -47.10
N SER A 94 -1.27 -8.49 -46.31
CA SER A 94 0.17 -8.15 -46.41
C SER A 94 0.82 -8.54 -47.75
N PRO A 95 2.04 -8.05 -48.07
CA PRO A 95 3.28 -8.79 -47.70
C PRO A 95 4.54 -7.91 -47.38
N GLY A 96 5.56 -8.50 -46.73
CA GLY A 96 6.96 -7.94 -46.65
C GLY A 96 7.84 -8.41 -47.84
N PRO A 97 9.20 -8.43 -47.80
CA PRO A 97 10.19 -7.93 -46.82
C PRO A 97 11.48 -7.22 -47.41
N SER A 98 12.37 -6.75 -46.50
CA SER A 98 13.87 -6.62 -46.52
C SER A 98 14.69 -5.74 -47.51
N THR A 99 15.64 -4.95 -46.98
CA THR A 99 17.11 -4.79 -47.29
C THR A 99 17.70 -3.56 -46.52
N ALA A 100 18.67 -3.69 -45.59
CA ALA A 100 20.15 -3.56 -45.72
C ALA A 100 20.62 -2.26 -46.44
N ALA A 101 21.59 -1.42 -46.02
CA ALA A 101 22.65 -1.43 -44.99
C ALA A 101 23.33 -0.01 -44.87
N THR A 102 24.23 0.13 -43.89
CA THR A 102 25.49 0.94 -43.84
C THR A 102 25.53 2.42 -43.35
N GLU A 103 26.17 2.63 -42.18
CA GLU A 103 26.93 3.84 -41.73
C GLU A 103 28.40 3.80 -42.27
N PRO A 104 29.43 4.58 -41.83
CA PRO A 104 29.53 5.81 -40.97
C PRO A 104 30.55 6.91 -41.44
N ALA A 105 30.55 8.04 -40.69
CA ALA A 105 31.66 8.90 -40.20
C ALA A 105 32.71 9.57 -41.14
N ALA A 106 32.95 10.89 -40.93
CA ALA A 106 34.27 11.47 -40.55
C ALA A 106 34.27 13.03 -40.51
N VAL A 107 34.93 13.58 -39.47
CA VAL A 107 35.51 14.94 -39.32
C VAL A 107 37.02 14.85 -39.64
N PRO A 108 37.76 15.90 -40.11
CA PRO A 108 38.25 16.97 -39.22
C PRO A 108 38.64 18.37 -39.80
N SER A 109 38.69 19.35 -38.89
CA SER A 109 39.66 20.47 -38.68
C SER A 109 40.11 21.43 -39.80
N THR A 110 40.06 22.75 -39.52
CA THR A 110 41.18 23.72 -39.71
C THR A 110 40.90 25.09 -39.05
N SER A 111 41.99 25.79 -38.72
CA SER A 111 42.16 26.85 -37.73
C SER A 111 42.47 28.23 -38.35
N SER A 112 42.14 29.35 -37.69
CA SER A 112 42.89 30.65 -37.60
C SER A 112 41.96 31.77 -37.02
N ALA A 113 42.25 32.39 -35.86
CA ALA A 113 43.06 33.61 -35.60
C ALA A 113 42.43 34.89 -36.23
N THR A 114 42.15 36.04 -35.58
CA THR A 114 42.92 36.92 -34.65
C THR A 114 42.05 38.04 -34.02
N ALA A 115 42.45 38.50 -32.82
CA ALA A 115 42.38 39.82 -32.12
C ALA A 115 41.51 41.00 -32.66
N LEU A 116 40.93 41.94 -31.88
CA LEU A 116 41.41 42.85 -30.81
C LEU A 116 40.21 43.55 -30.12
N ASP A 117 40.36 44.01 -28.85
CA ASP A 117 40.10 45.39 -28.37
C ASP A 117 39.62 45.52 -26.90
N GLU A 118 40.18 46.53 -26.21
CA GLU A 118 40.06 46.91 -24.80
C GLU A 118 38.79 47.72 -24.49
N GLY A 119 38.29 47.69 -23.25
CA GLY A 119 37.23 48.61 -22.83
C GLY A 119 36.67 48.39 -21.42
N THR A 120 37.20 49.12 -20.46
CA THR A 120 36.81 49.19 -19.04
C THR A 120 35.39 49.76 -18.84
N ALA A 121 34.51 49.08 -18.10
CA ALA A 121 33.33 49.72 -17.48
C ALA A 121 32.81 48.94 -16.26
N VAL A 122 32.56 49.70 -15.21
CA VAL A 122 32.21 49.32 -13.83
C VAL A 122 30.78 48.77 -13.73
N ALA A 123 30.60 47.63 -13.04
CA ALA A 123 29.29 47.02 -12.77
C ALA A 123 28.77 47.35 -11.34
N PRO A 124 27.44 47.57 -11.14
CA PRO A 124 26.84 47.89 -9.84
C PRO A 124 26.58 46.63 -8.98
N PRO A 125 26.31 46.79 -7.66
CA PRO A 125 26.40 45.68 -6.70
C PRO A 125 25.17 44.74 -6.69
N ARG A 126 25.45 43.45 -6.45
CA ARG A 126 24.50 42.35 -6.25
C ARG A 126 23.65 42.51 -4.96
N PRO A 127 22.39 42.04 -4.94
CA PRO A 127 21.61 41.84 -3.72
C PRO A 127 22.07 40.57 -2.95
N PRO A 128 21.78 40.46 -1.64
CA PRO A 128 22.38 39.47 -0.77
C PRO A 128 21.81 38.06 -0.96
N THR A 129 22.73 37.12 -0.85
CA THR A 129 22.58 35.67 -0.86
C THR A 129 21.53 35.18 0.14
N LEU A 130 20.41 34.63 -0.36
CA LEU A 130 19.52 33.80 0.44
C LEU A 130 20.20 32.45 0.69
N THR A 131 20.60 32.22 1.93
CA THR A 131 21.03 30.91 2.44
C THR A 131 19.97 29.84 2.16
N PRO A 132 20.30 28.71 1.52
CA PRO A 132 19.36 27.59 1.42
C PRO A 132 19.19 26.98 2.81
N CYS A 133 18.00 27.09 3.40
CA CYS A 133 17.60 26.29 4.55
C CYS A 133 17.76 24.80 4.22
N PRO A 134 18.33 23.97 5.12
CA PRO A 134 18.38 22.54 4.88
C PRO A 134 16.94 21.97 4.80
N PRO A 135 16.71 20.93 3.98
CA PRO A 135 15.40 20.30 3.90
C PRO A 135 15.03 19.78 5.29
N LYS A 136 13.88 20.24 5.81
CA LYS A 136 13.28 19.70 7.03
C LYS A 136 13.09 18.19 6.83
N LYS A 137 13.84 17.38 7.59
CA LYS A 137 13.57 15.95 7.71
C LYS A 137 12.09 15.76 8.08
N PRO A 138 11.38 14.78 7.48
CA PRO A 138 10.05 14.41 7.93
C PRO A 138 10.10 14.05 9.43
N PRO A 139 8.98 14.21 10.17
CA PRO A 139 8.96 13.92 11.60
C PRO A 139 9.47 12.50 11.83
N THR A 140 10.63 12.40 12.45
CA THR A 140 11.27 11.14 12.81
C THR A 140 10.35 10.41 13.78
N VAL A 141 9.95 9.21 13.38
CA VAL A 141 9.28 8.20 14.21
C VAL A 141 10.03 8.11 15.54
N ALA A 142 9.33 8.01 16.66
CA ALA A 142 9.94 7.85 17.97
C ALA A 142 10.83 6.59 17.97
N THR A 143 12.13 6.79 17.78
CA THR A 143 13.09 5.70 17.63
C THR A 143 13.27 5.02 18.99
N GLY A 144 12.70 3.82 19.14
CA GLY A 144 13.05 2.91 20.25
C GLY A 144 11.89 2.10 20.85
N VAL A 145 10.63 2.48 20.61
CA VAL A 145 9.48 1.73 21.15
C VAL A 145 8.95 0.78 20.09
N GLN A 146 8.83 -0.50 20.44
CA GLN A 146 8.24 -1.54 19.61
C GLN A 146 7.07 -2.19 20.35
N CYS A 147 6.09 -2.68 19.58
CA CYS A 147 4.99 -3.46 20.11
C CYS A 147 5.50 -4.71 20.82
N ILE A 148 5.01 -4.97 22.04
CA ILE A 148 5.41 -6.15 22.80
C ILE A 148 5.10 -7.44 22.02
N PRO A 149 5.97 -8.47 22.07
CA PRO A 149 5.81 -9.68 21.25
C PRO A 149 4.48 -10.40 21.43
N GLN A 150 3.95 -10.45 22.65
CA GLN A 150 2.68 -11.12 22.97
C GLN A 150 1.50 -10.43 22.27
N ARG A 151 1.46 -9.10 22.30
CA ARG A 151 0.43 -8.30 21.63
C ARG A 151 0.57 -8.42 20.11
N ALA A 152 1.80 -8.37 19.59
CA ALA A 152 2.04 -8.57 18.18
C ALA A 152 1.56 -9.95 17.70
N ALA A 153 1.77 -11.00 18.49
CA ALA A 153 1.28 -12.35 18.21
C ALA A 153 -0.25 -12.44 18.23
N LEU A 154 -0.91 -11.77 19.17
CA LEU A 154 -2.37 -11.68 19.25
C LEU A 154 -2.96 -11.00 18.00
N LEU A 155 -2.47 -9.80 17.68
CA LEU A 155 -2.87 -9.04 16.50
C LEU A 155 -2.66 -9.85 15.22
N LYS A 156 -1.53 -10.57 15.12
CA LYS A 156 -1.23 -11.43 13.99
C LYS A 156 -2.24 -12.56 13.85
N SER A 157 -2.63 -13.20 14.95
CA SER A 157 -3.64 -14.25 14.94
C SER A 157 -5.04 -13.71 14.56
N MET A 158 -5.41 -12.52 15.06
CA MET A 158 -6.69 -11.89 14.70
C MET A 158 -6.76 -11.45 13.25
N LEU A 159 -5.71 -10.81 12.72
CA LEU A 159 -5.67 -10.39 11.33
C LEU A 159 -5.62 -11.57 10.35
N ASN A 160 -4.96 -12.68 10.71
CA ASN A 160 -4.99 -13.90 9.89
C ASN A 160 -6.39 -14.51 9.82
N PHE A 161 -7.08 -14.56 10.96
CA PHE A 161 -8.47 -14.97 11.00
C PHE A 161 -9.32 -14.06 10.11
N LEU A 162 -9.18 -12.73 10.22
CA LEU A 162 -9.93 -11.79 9.38
C LEU A 162 -9.63 -11.98 7.89
N LYS A 163 -8.36 -12.18 7.50
CA LYS A 163 -8.01 -12.46 6.10
C LYS A 163 -8.77 -13.67 5.55
N LYS A 164 -8.83 -14.76 6.31
CA LYS A 164 -9.60 -15.96 5.93
C LYS A 164 -11.11 -15.68 5.91
N ALA A 165 -11.62 -15.03 6.96
CA ALA A 165 -13.04 -14.73 7.10
C ALA A 165 -13.56 -13.85 5.97
N ILE A 166 -12.78 -12.89 5.49
CA ILE A 166 -13.14 -12.05 4.34
C ILE A 166 -13.34 -12.88 3.06
N GLN A 167 -12.53 -13.92 2.86
CA GLN A 167 -12.59 -14.76 1.66
C GLN A 167 -13.73 -15.78 1.71
N ASP A 168 -14.32 -15.98 2.89
CA ASP A 168 -15.39 -16.94 3.08
C ASP A 168 -16.76 -16.26 2.82
N PRO A 169 -17.54 -16.72 1.82
CA PRO A 169 -18.85 -16.16 1.53
C PRO A 169 -19.81 -16.18 2.73
N ALA A 170 -19.64 -17.12 3.67
CA ALA A 170 -20.48 -17.19 4.87
C ALA A 170 -20.36 -15.95 5.77
N PHE A 171 -19.26 -15.21 5.66
CA PHE A 171 -18.99 -14.00 6.46
C PHE A 171 -19.23 -12.69 5.72
N SER A 172 -19.57 -12.72 4.43
CA SER A 172 -19.63 -11.50 3.57
C SER A 172 -20.42 -10.36 4.25
N ASP A 173 -21.66 -10.62 4.69
CA ASP A 173 -22.49 -9.57 5.32
C ASP A 173 -21.90 -9.05 6.64
N GLY A 174 -21.38 -9.94 7.48
CA GLY A 174 -20.74 -9.54 8.74
C GLY A 174 -19.47 -8.71 8.53
N ILE A 175 -18.68 -9.07 7.51
CA ILE A 175 -17.43 -8.40 7.16
C ILE A 175 -17.68 -7.01 6.57
N ARG A 176 -18.71 -6.85 5.72
CA ARG A 176 -19.12 -5.53 5.21
C ARG A 176 -19.42 -4.56 6.36
N HIS A 177 -20.24 -4.99 7.32
CA HIS A 177 -20.57 -4.16 8.48
C HIS A 177 -19.34 -3.82 9.34
N VAL A 178 -18.42 -4.77 9.51
CA VAL A 178 -17.18 -4.55 10.26
C VAL A 178 -16.26 -3.54 9.57
N MET A 179 -16.22 -3.53 8.25
CA MET A 179 -15.43 -2.56 7.47
C MET A 179 -16.05 -1.16 7.45
N ASP A 180 -17.34 -1.01 7.76
CA ASP A 180 -17.94 0.29 8.04
C ASP A 180 -17.73 0.76 9.49
N GLY A 181 -17.22 -0.13 10.35
CA GLY A 181 -17.01 0.11 11.78
C GLY A 181 -15.60 0.59 12.15
N SER A 182 -15.06 0.07 13.25
CA SER A 182 -13.76 0.50 13.80
C SER A 182 -12.54 -0.13 13.14
N LEU A 183 -12.71 -1.22 12.37
CA LEU A 183 -11.61 -1.96 11.77
C LEU A 183 -10.73 -1.09 10.84
N PRO A 184 -11.27 -0.26 9.92
CA PRO A 184 -10.44 0.63 9.10
C PRO A 184 -9.54 1.54 9.93
N THR A 185 -10.01 2.06 11.06
CA THR A 185 -9.20 2.94 11.92
C THR A 185 -8.01 2.18 12.52
N SER A 186 -8.22 0.92 12.91
CA SER A 186 -7.19 0.05 13.46
C SER A 186 -6.16 -0.30 12.39
N LEU A 187 -6.61 -0.64 11.18
CA LEU A 187 -5.74 -0.93 10.03
C LEU A 187 -4.90 0.29 9.64
N LYS A 188 -5.47 1.50 9.59
CA LYS A 188 -4.71 2.74 9.34
C LYS A 188 -3.54 2.91 10.30
N HIS A 189 -3.77 2.64 11.59
CA HIS A 189 -2.72 2.79 12.60
C HIS A 189 -1.62 1.74 12.42
N ILE A 190 -1.97 0.48 12.18
CA ILE A 190 -0.98 -0.59 11.93
C ILE A 190 -0.16 -0.27 10.67
N ILE A 191 -0.82 0.09 9.57
CA ILE A 191 -0.18 0.41 8.28
C ILE A 191 0.72 1.65 8.41
N SER A 192 0.33 2.65 9.21
CA SER A 192 1.15 3.86 9.43
C SER A 192 2.46 3.58 10.18
N ASN A 193 2.48 2.55 11.02
CA ASN A 193 3.52 2.33 12.05
C ASN A 193 4.27 0.99 11.87
N ALA A 194 4.74 0.71 10.65
CA ALA A 194 5.45 -0.53 10.34
C ALA A 194 6.70 -0.80 11.23
N GLU A 195 7.41 0.24 11.67
CA GLU A 195 8.58 0.11 12.56
C GLU A 195 8.20 -0.31 13.99
N TYR A 196 7.03 0.10 14.47
CA TYR A 196 6.53 -0.23 15.79
C TYR A 196 5.94 -1.65 15.84
N TYR A 197 5.14 -2.02 14.83
CA TYR A 197 4.48 -3.34 14.77
C TYR A 197 5.34 -4.44 14.12
N GLY A 198 6.30 -4.04 13.29
CA GLY A 198 7.15 -4.94 12.52
C GLY A 198 6.57 -5.36 11.16
N PRO A 199 7.41 -5.95 10.28
CA PRO A 199 7.05 -6.22 8.89
C PRO A 199 5.87 -7.18 8.72
N SER A 200 5.77 -8.21 9.56
CA SER A 200 4.71 -9.23 9.44
C SER A 200 3.31 -8.66 9.68
N LEU A 201 3.15 -7.76 10.64
CA LEU A 201 1.85 -7.13 10.92
C LEU A 201 1.50 -6.08 9.88
N PHE A 202 2.49 -5.32 9.41
CA PHE A 202 2.31 -4.39 8.29
C PHE A 202 1.79 -5.13 7.05
N LEU A 203 2.49 -6.20 6.62
CA LEU A 203 2.09 -7.00 5.47
C LEU A 203 0.67 -7.55 5.64
N LEU A 204 0.39 -8.17 6.79
CA LEU A 204 -0.91 -8.79 7.03
C LEU A 204 -2.05 -7.77 7.06
N ALA A 205 -1.82 -6.57 7.60
CA ALA A 205 -2.80 -5.49 7.55
C ALA A 205 -3.05 -5.03 6.11
N THR A 206 -2.01 -4.92 5.28
CA THR A 206 -2.18 -4.59 3.85
C THR A 206 -2.90 -5.71 3.09
N GLU A 207 -2.65 -6.98 3.41
CA GLU A 207 -3.35 -8.12 2.81
C GLU A 207 -4.83 -8.14 3.18
N VAL A 208 -5.19 -7.86 4.43
CA VAL A 208 -6.60 -7.77 4.87
C VAL A 208 -7.36 -6.75 4.03
N VAL A 209 -6.78 -5.57 3.79
CA VAL A 209 -7.41 -4.54 2.91
C VAL A 209 -7.49 -5.04 1.47
N THR A 210 -6.40 -5.59 0.94
CA THR A 210 -6.30 -6.06 -0.45
C THR A 210 -7.34 -7.13 -0.74
N VAL A 211 -7.44 -8.13 0.14
CA VAL A 211 -8.37 -9.25 0.01
C VAL A 211 -9.81 -8.77 0.12
N PHE A 212 -10.11 -7.84 1.03
CA PHE A 212 -11.45 -7.25 1.11
C PHE A 212 -11.83 -6.49 -0.16
N VAL A 213 -10.92 -5.69 -0.72
CA VAL A 213 -11.18 -4.95 -1.96
C VAL A 213 -11.44 -5.88 -3.14
N PHE A 214 -10.72 -7.01 -3.24
CA PHE A 214 -11.00 -8.00 -4.28
C PHE A 214 -12.32 -8.73 -4.06
N GLN A 215 -12.71 -8.98 -2.81
CA GLN A 215 -13.95 -9.67 -2.49
C GLN A 215 -15.18 -8.76 -2.65
N GLU A 216 -15.05 -7.48 -2.31
CA GLU A 216 -16.14 -6.48 -2.32
C GLU A 216 -15.71 -5.22 -3.09
N PRO A 217 -15.49 -5.28 -4.43
CA PRO A 217 -14.98 -4.14 -5.20
C PRO A 217 -15.89 -2.91 -5.16
N SER A 218 -17.21 -3.10 -5.00
CA SER A 218 -18.20 -2.04 -4.87
C SER A 218 -17.99 -1.15 -3.63
N LEU A 219 -17.36 -1.70 -2.58
CA LEU A 219 -17.09 -0.98 -1.33
C LEU A 219 -15.73 -0.27 -1.33
N LEU A 220 -14.97 -0.32 -2.43
CA LEU A 220 -13.70 0.40 -2.54
C LEU A 220 -13.88 1.92 -2.33
N SER A 221 -14.96 2.51 -2.86
CA SER A 221 -15.26 3.93 -2.66
C SER A 221 -15.48 4.28 -1.18
N SER A 222 -16.17 3.43 -0.42
CA SER A 222 -16.35 3.62 1.04
C SER A 222 -15.00 3.62 1.77
N LEU A 223 -14.10 2.71 1.42
CA LEU A 223 -12.73 2.68 1.98
C LEU A 223 -11.90 3.92 1.62
N GLN A 224 -12.09 4.44 0.41
CA GLN A 224 -11.48 5.69 -0.05
C GLN A 224 -12.04 6.91 0.68
N ASP A 225 -13.32 6.92 1.01
CA ASP A 225 -13.95 8.01 1.77
C ASP A 225 -13.56 7.97 3.24
N ASN A 226 -13.41 6.78 3.80
CA ASN A 226 -12.80 6.59 5.11
C ASN A 226 -11.33 7.05 5.10
N GLY A 227 -10.64 7.00 3.95
CA GLY A 227 -9.23 7.38 3.78
C GLY A 227 -8.23 6.27 4.14
N LEU A 228 -8.70 5.02 4.25
CA LEU A 228 -7.83 3.87 4.52
C LEU A 228 -6.88 3.60 3.35
N THR A 229 -7.41 3.66 2.12
CA THR A 229 -6.64 3.48 0.89
C THR A 229 -5.56 4.56 0.73
N ASP A 230 -5.85 5.79 1.13
CA ASP A 230 -4.91 6.92 1.02
C ASP A 230 -3.73 6.74 1.99
N VAL A 231 -4.02 6.30 3.22
CA VAL A 231 -2.99 5.94 4.22
C VAL A 231 -2.13 4.79 3.68
N MET A 232 -2.76 3.79 3.07
CA MET A 232 -2.08 2.63 2.51
C MET A 232 -1.18 3.00 1.32
N LEU A 233 -1.68 3.78 0.35
CA LEU A 233 -0.88 4.29 -0.77
C LEU A 233 0.31 5.11 -0.28
N HIS A 234 0.08 6.02 0.67
CA HIS A 234 1.16 6.82 1.25
C HIS A 234 2.19 5.95 2.00
N ALA A 235 1.75 4.93 2.74
CA ALA A 235 2.65 4.02 3.43
C ALA A 235 3.52 3.20 2.47
N LEU A 236 2.99 2.85 1.29
CA LEU A 236 3.67 1.97 0.32
C LEU A 236 4.57 2.72 -0.67
N LEU A 237 4.21 3.94 -1.04
CA LEU A 237 4.92 4.71 -2.09
C LEU A 237 5.68 5.91 -1.55
N ILE A 238 5.23 6.50 -0.44
CA ILE A 238 5.80 7.75 0.08
C ILE A 238 6.72 7.48 1.26
N LYS A 239 6.31 6.60 2.19
CA LYS A 239 7.14 6.11 3.28
C LYS A 239 8.02 4.95 2.79
N ASP A 240 9.15 4.72 3.47
CA ASP A 240 9.97 3.54 3.24
C ASP A 240 9.24 2.28 3.77
N VAL A 241 9.02 1.32 2.86
CA VAL A 241 8.38 0.04 3.21
C VAL A 241 9.38 -0.89 3.91
N PRO A 242 8.93 -1.83 4.75
CA PRO A 242 9.84 -2.79 5.36
C PRO A 242 10.62 -3.59 4.30
N ALA A 243 11.95 -3.60 4.40
CA ALA A 243 12.85 -4.31 3.49
C ALA A 243 12.80 -5.83 3.66
N THR A 244 11.66 -6.43 3.34
CA THR A 244 11.41 -7.86 3.39
C THR A 244 10.88 -8.37 2.06
N ARG A 245 11.29 -9.58 1.67
CA ARG A 245 10.89 -10.20 0.40
C ARG A 245 9.38 -10.28 0.24
N GLU A 246 8.69 -10.61 1.32
CA GLU A 246 7.24 -10.79 1.34
C GLU A 246 6.51 -9.46 1.08
N VAL A 247 6.95 -8.37 1.72
CA VAL A 247 6.39 -7.02 1.46
C VAL A 247 6.63 -6.61 0.02
N LEU A 248 7.87 -6.71 -0.47
CA LEU A 248 8.20 -6.33 -1.86
C LEU A 248 7.42 -7.16 -2.89
N GLY A 249 7.30 -8.48 -2.66
CA GLY A 249 6.55 -9.38 -3.53
C GLY A 249 5.03 -9.14 -3.52
N SER A 250 4.49 -8.56 -2.44
CA SER A 250 3.06 -8.25 -2.31
C SER A 250 2.65 -6.96 -3.03
N LEU A 251 3.58 -6.03 -3.28
CA LEU A 251 3.28 -4.70 -3.82
C LEU A 251 2.43 -4.71 -5.10
N PRO A 252 2.72 -5.54 -6.13
CA PRO A 252 1.92 -5.54 -7.35
C PRO A 252 0.45 -5.89 -7.09
N ASN A 253 0.20 -6.92 -6.27
CA ASN A 253 -1.15 -7.37 -5.93
C ASN A 253 -1.92 -6.30 -5.14
N VAL A 254 -1.24 -5.66 -4.19
CA VAL A 254 -1.79 -4.56 -3.41
C VAL A 254 -2.18 -3.38 -4.31
N PHE A 255 -1.32 -2.98 -5.24
CA PHE A 255 -1.64 -1.89 -6.16
C PHE A 255 -2.76 -2.26 -7.14
N SER A 256 -2.82 -3.51 -7.61
CA SER A 256 -3.95 -3.99 -8.42
C SER A 256 -5.28 -3.81 -7.69
N ALA A 257 -5.36 -4.12 -6.40
CA ALA A 257 -6.57 -3.89 -5.60
C ALA A 257 -6.90 -2.39 -5.44
N LEU A 258 -5.91 -1.58 -5.08
CA LEU A 258 -6.13 -0.14 -4.83
C LEU A 258 -6.50 0.63 -6.12
N CYS A 259 -6.14 0.11 -7.28
CA CYS A 259 -6.38 0.70 -8.59
C CYS A 259 -7.58 0.09 -9.35
N LEU A 260 -8.45 -0.68 -8.69
CA LEU A 260 -9.65 -1.26 -9.34
C LEU A 260 -10.65 -0.20 -9.84
N ASN A 261 -10.60 1.03 -9.33
CA ASN A 261 -11.43 2.14 -9.81
C ASN A 261 -10.59 3.34 -10.26
N ALA A 262 -11.21 4.23 -11.05
CA ALA A 262 -10.54 5.41 -11.62
C ALA A 262 -9.95 6.34 -10.55
N ARG A 263 -10.66 6.54 -9.42
CA ARG A 263 -10.20 7.36 -8.29
C ARG A 263 -8.91 6.80 -7.65
N GLY A 264 -8.86 5.48 -7.48
CA GLY A 264 -7.71 4.78 -6.93
C GLY A 264 -6.51 4.87 -7.87
N LEU A 265 -6.74 4.64 -9.17
CA LEU A 265 -5.72 4.80 -10.20
C LEU A 265 -5.15 6.23 -10.25
N GLN A 266 -6.02 7.24 -10.21
CA GLN A 266 -5.58 8.65 -10.17
C GLN A 266 -4.72 8.94 -8.93
N SER A 267 -5.15 8.48 -7.75
CA SER A 267 -4.41 8.65 -6.50
C SER A 267 -3.05 7.95 -6.53
N PHE A 268 -2.98 6.77 -7.16
CA PHE A 268 -1.75 6.02 -7.38
C PHE A 268 -0.78 6.75 -8.32
N VAL A 269 -1.26 7.24 -9.47
CA VAL A 269 -0.44 7.98 -10.45
C VAL A 269 0.11 9.27 -9.85
N GLN A 270 -0.68 9.99 -9.04
CA GLN A 270 -0.23 11.19 -8.33
C GLN A 270 0.96 10.94 -7.39
N CYS A 271 1.14 9.69 -6.92
CA CYS A 271 2.27 9.32 -6.07
C CYS A 271 3.57 9.03 -6.85
N GLN A 272 3.57 9.14 -8.18
CA GLN A 272 4.71 8.82 -9.06
C GLN A 272 5.30 7.42 -8.77
N PRO A 273 4.49 6.35 -8.93
CA PRO A 273 4.78 5.04 -8.36
C PRO A 273 6.07 4.42 -8.89
N PHE A 274 6.39 4.63 -10.17
CA PHE A 274 7.62 4.10 -10.77
C PHE A 274 8.88 4.71 -10.17
N GLU A 275 8.92 6.04 -9.97
CA GLU A 275 10.06 6.71 -9.34
C GLU A 275 10.28 6.18 -7.91
N ARG A 276 9.19 5.99 -7.17
CA ARG A 276 9.21 5.45 -5.80
C ARG A 276 9.65 4.00 -5.76
N LEU A 277 9.13 3.17 -6.65
CA LEU A 277 9.52 1.76 -6.77
C LEU A 277 10.98 1.61 -7.19
N PHE A 278 11.46 2.40 -8.15
CA PHE A 278 12.88 2.38 -8.53
C PHE A 278 13.79 2.81 -7.38
N LYS A 279 13.39 3.80 -6.57
CA LYS A 279 14.15 4.16 -5.37
C LYS A 279 14.31 2.97 -4.41
N VAL A 280 13.27 2.16 -4.23
CA VAL A 280 13.32 0.94 -3.41
C VAL A 280 14.23 -0.11 -4.05
N LEU A 281 14.06 -0.38 -5.36
CA LEU A 281 14.83 -1.39 -6.09
C LEU A 281 16.33 -1.05 -6.23
N LEU A 282 16.67 0.24 -6.21
CA LEU A 282 18.06 0.73 -6.30
C LEU A 282 18.71 0.91 -4.93
N SER A 283 17.94 0.86 -3.84
CA SER A 283 18.48 1.08 -2.51
C SER A 283 19.22 -0.16 -1.97
N PRO A 284 20.44 0.02 -1.42
CA PRO A 284 21.21 -1.08 -0.85
C PRO A 284 20.51 -1.77 0.32
N ASP A 285 19.64 -1.05 1.03
CA ASP A 285 18.90 -1.57 2.20
C ASP A 285 17.94 -2.70 1.84
N TYR A 286 17.49 -2.73 0.58
CA TYR A 286 16.56 -3.74 0.07
C TYR A 286 17.26 -4.91 -0.63
N LEU A 287 18.58 -4.85 -0.81
CA LEU A 287 19.35 -5.94 -1.42
C LEU A 287 19.19 -7.28 -0.70
N PRO A 288 19.18 -7.36 0.65
CA PRO A 288 18.95 -8.64 1.33
C PRO A 288 17.58 -9.25 1.02
N ALA A 289 16.54 -8.41 0.85
CA ALA A 289 15.19 -8.83 0.51
C ALA A 289 15.05 -9.27 -0.95
N MET A 290 15.82 -8.66 -1.86
CA MET A 290 15.82 -8.98 -3.29
C MET A 290 16.78 -10.12 -3.66
N ARG A 291 17.76 -10.42 -2.81
CA ARG A 291 18.66 -11.57 -3.01
C ARG A 291 17.84 -12.85 -2.98
N ARG A 292 17.77 -13.55 -4.11
CA ARG A 292 17.25 -14.91 -4.19
C ARG A 292 18.00 -15.78 -3.18
N ARG A 293 17.29 -16.33 -2.20
CA ARG A 293 17.55 -17.72 -1.79
C ARG A 293 16.74 -18.59 -2.74
N ARG A 294 17.34 -19.02 -3.85
CA ARG A 294 17.03 -20.35 -4.37
C ARG A 294 17.43 -21.27 -3.22
N SER A 295 16.47 -21.78 -2.45
CA SER A 295 16.70 -23.10 -1.89
C SER A 295 16.98 -23.97 -3.12
N SER A 296 18.25 -24.31 -3.29
CA SER A 296 18.62 -25.51 -4.01
C SER A 296 17.93 -26.65 -3.27
N ASP A 297 16.70 -26.99 -3.66
CA ASP A 297 16.26 -28.36 -3.57
C ASP A 297 17.21 -29.16 -4.46
N PRO A 298 17.97 -30.12 -3.93
CA PRO A 298 18.55 -31.13 -4.79
C PRO A 298 17.38 -31.98 -5.28
N LEU A 299 17.04 -31.80 -6.56
CA LEU A 299 16.53 -32.92 -7.34
C LEU A 299 17.67 -33.95 -7.44
N GLY A 300 17.42 -35.16 -6.94
CA GLY A 300 18.27 -36.35 -7.05
C GLY A 300 18.80 -36.80 -5.68
N GLU A 301 18.54 -38.01 -5.17
CA GLU A 301 18.05 -39.27 -5.74
C GLU A 301 16.78 -39.81 -5.08
#